data_AF-H0TQX3-F1
#
_entry.id   AF-H0TQX3-F1
#
_cell.length_a   1.000
_cell.length_b   1.000
_cell.length_c   1.000
_cell.angle_alpha   90.00
_cell.angle_beta   90.00
_cell.angle_gamma   90.00
#
_symmetry.space_group_name_H-M   'P 1'
#
loop_
_entity.id
_entity.type
_entity.pdbx_description
1 polymer ?
#
loop_
_entity_poly.entity_id
_entity_poly.type
_entity_poly.pdbx_seq_one_letter_code
_entity_poly.pdbx_strand_id
1 'polypeptide(L)'
;MNLPRNVLWFEVLLYISLMLDALSVAVQDRTPTAEITDAMIMVQTILNAALILLMVYFVYLAAQRRKNWPRWVLLAALLLSAYSLVLVIGDKGMTLDAGIEVISCALTTIGLYYSFTGDAKGWFIA
;
A
#
# COMPACT_ATOMS: atom_id res chain seq x y z
N MET A 1 17.31 6.84 -20.68
CA MET A 1 15.86 6.70 -20.98
C MET A 1 15.12 7.53 -19.95
N ASN A 2 14.41 8.58 -20.36
CA ASN A 2 13.72 9.46 -19.42
C ASN A 2 12.43 8.77 -18.94
N LEU A 3 12.33 8.51 -17.63
CA LEU A 3 11.10 8.01 -17.02
C LEU A 3 10.03 9.12 -17.14
N PRO A 4 8.81 8.81 -17.63
CA PRO A 4 7.75 9.82 -17.71
C PRO A 4 7.45 10.37 -16.31
N ARG A 5 7.22 11.68 -16.20
CA ARG A 5 7.01 12.36 -14.91
C ARG A 5 5.89 11.73 -14.09
N ASN A 6 4.81 11.27 -14.72
CA ASN A 6 3.68 10.62 -14.04
C ASN A 6 4.03 9.23 -13.49
N VAL A 7 4.92 8.50 -14.16
CA VAL A 7 5.41 7.18 -13.68
C VAL A 7 6.31 7.37 -12.47
N LEU A 8 7.13 8.42 -12.48
CA LEU A 8 7.97 8.80 -11.33
C LEU A 8 7.12 9.18 -10.12
N TRP A 9 6.08 10.01 -10.29
CA TRP A 9 5.16 10.35 -9.19
C TRP A 9 4.38 9.14 -8.67
N PHE A 10 3.94 8.23 -9.56
CA PHE A 10 3.35 6.96 -9.15
C PHE A 10 4.29 6.15 -8.25
N GLU A 11 5.55 5.99 -8.66
CA GLU A 11 6.55 5.21 -7.92
C GLU A 11 6.87 5.85 -6.56
N VAL A 12 7.13 7.16 -6.54
CA VAL A 12 7.45 7.88 -5.31
C VAL A 12 6.28 7.86 -4.32
N LEU A 13 5.05 8.11 -4.78
CA LEU A 13 3.88 8.11 -3.92
C LEU A 13 3.60 6.73 -3.32
N LEU A 14 3.75 5.67 -4.11
CA LEU A 14 3.57 4.31 -3.61
C LEU A 14 4.68 3.87 -2.66
N TYR A 15 5.94 4.23 -2.90
CA TYR A 15 6.99 3.94 -1.93
C TYR A 15 6.82 4.71 -0.63
N ILE A 16 6.36 5.97 -0.68
CA ILE A 16 6.02 6.72 0.55
C ILE A 16 4.88 6.04 1.29
N SER A 17 3.82 5.61 0.59
CA SER A 17 2.73 4.85 1.22
C SER A 17 3.23 3.58 1.89
N LEU A 18 4.06 2.80 1.20
CA LEU A 18 4.59 1.53 1.73
C LEU A 18 5.54 1.75 2.92
N MET A 19 6.26 2.87 2.94
CA MET A 19 7.06 3.28 4.08
C MET A 19 6.19 3.65 5.29
N LEU A 20 5.06 4.34 5.06
CA LEU A 20 4.08 4.65 6.09
C LEU A 20 3.41 3.37 6.62
N ASP A 21 3.10 2.40 5.74
CA ASP A 21 2.55 1.11 6.15
C ASP A 21 3.54 0.34 7.04
N ALA A 22 4.83 0.34 6.68
CA ALA A 22 5.88 -0.24 7.51
C ALA A 22 6.03 0.46 8.87
N LEU A 23 5.91 1.80 8.89
CA LEU A 23 5.93 2.58 10.12
C LEU A 23 4.70 2.28 11.00
N SER A 24 3.52 2.15 10.39
CA SER A 24 2.28 1.78 11.08
C SER A 24 2.43 0.42 11.79
N VAL A 25 2.99 -0.57 11.10
CA VAL A 25 3.28 -1.90 11.67
C VAL A 25 4.30 -1.83 12.82
N ALA A 26 5.25 -0.89 12.77
CA ALA A 26 6.23 -0.72 13.84
C ALA A 26 5.63 -0.03 15.09
N VAL A 27 4.66 0.87 14.89
CA VAL A 27 4.03 1.68 15.96
C VAL A 27 2.77 1.03 16.53
N GLN A 28 2.20 0.01 15.87
CA GLN A 28 1.06 -0.75 16.37
C GLN A 28 1.29 -1.28 17.79
N ASP A 29 0.33 -1.00 18.67
CA ASP A 29 0.33 -1.48 20.06
C ASP A 29 0.09 -3.00 20.07
N ARG A 30 1.11 -3.73 20.50
CA ARG A 30 1.15 -5.21 20.52
C ARG A 30 1.00 -5.75 21.94
N THR A 31 0.25 -5.06 22.80
CA THR A 31 -0.02 -5.53 24.15
C THR A 31 -0.84 -6.83 24.10
N PRO A 32 -0.29 -7.98 24.56
CA PRO A 32 -1.01 -9.23 24.55
C PRO A 32 -2.23 -9.12 25.48
N THR A 33 -3.41 -9.35 24.92
CA THR A 33 -4.67 -9.43 25.67
C THR A 33 -5.15 -10.88 25.68
N ALA A 34 -6.09 -11.23 26.56
CA ALA A 34 -6.55 -12.61 26.72
C ALA A 34 -7.07 -13.27 25.43
N GLU A 35 -7.42 -12.48 24.42
CA GLU A 35 -7.89 -12.93 23.10
C GLU A 35 -6.79 -12.91 22.02
N ILE A 36 -5.70 -12.15 22.22
CA ILE A 36 -4.62 -11.96 21.24
C ILE A 36 -3.36 -12.65 21.76
N THR A 37 -3.05 -13.81 21.19
CA THR A 37 -1.83 -14.56 21.53
C THR A 37 -0.59 -13.96 20.85
N ASP A 38 0.58 -14.12 21.48
CA ASP A 38 1.87 -13.70 20.92
C ASP A 38 2.13 -14.30 19.52
N ALA A 39 1.69 -15.54 19.31
CA ALA A 39 1.77 -16.21 18.01
C ALA A 39 0.94 -15.47 16.94
N MET A 40 -0.25 -14.98 17.29
CA MET A 40 -1.09 -14.24 16.36
C MET A 40 -0.47 -12.90 15.98
N ILE A 41 0.11 -12.19 16.96
CA ILE A 41 0.83 -10.92 16.72
C ILE A 41 2.04 -11.14 15.79
N MET A 42 2.80 -12.22 16.02
CA MET A 42 3.95 -12.57 15.19
C MET A 42 3.52 -12.88 13.75
N VAL A 43 2.49 -13.71 13.56
CA VAL A 43 1.98 -14.07 12.23
C VAL A 43 1.47 -12.83 11.49
N GLN A 44 0.71 -11.96 12.13
CA GLN A 44 0.22 -10.70 11.53
C GLN A 44 1.38 -9.81 11.11
N THR A 45 2.41 -9.69 11.95
CA THR A 45 3.59 -8.86 11.64
C THR A 45 4.37 -9.40 10.44
N ILE A 46 4.58 -10.72 10.38
CA ILE A 46 5.26 -11.37 9.26
C ILE A 46 4.45 -11.23 7.97
N LEU A 47 3.13 -11.44 8.03
CA LEU A 47 2.25 -11.28 6.87
C LEU A 47 2.25 -9.84 6.36
N ASN A 48 2.15 -8.85 7.25
CA ASN A 48 2.21 -7.44 6.85
C ASN A 48 3.57 -7.11 6.20
N ALA A 49 4.68 -7.55 6.79
CA ALA A 49 6.00 -7.35 6.19
C ALA A 49 6.13 -8.01 4.81
N ALA A 50 5.62 -9.24 4.66
CA ALA A 50 5.63 -9.96 3.38
C ALA A 50 4.76 -9.26 2.33
N LEU A 51 3.59 -8.75 2.71
CA LEU A 51 2.70 -8.00 1.82
C LEU A 51 3.33 -6.68 1.38
N ILE A 52 3.97 -5.93 2.29
CA ILE A 52 4.68 -4.69 1.95
C ILE A 52 5.78 -4.97 0.92
N LEU A 53 6.61 -6.00 1.15
CA LEU A 53 7.67 -6.39 0.22
C LEU A 53 7.12 -6.83 -1.15
N LEU A 54 6.02 -7.60 -1.16
CA LEU A 54 5.33 -7.99 -2.38
C LEU A 54 4.83 -6.77 -3.16
N MET A 55 4.27 -5.77 -2.45
CA MET A 55 3.80 -4.54 -3.06
C MET A 55 4.97 -3.70 -3.60
N VAL A 56 6.08 -3.56 -2.87
CA VAL A 56 7.32 -2.93 -3.38
C VAL A 56 7.76 -3.59 -4.68
N TYR A 57 7.76 -4.93 -4.73
CA TYR A 57 8.09 -5.67 -5.95
C TYR A 57 7.13 -5.38 -7.10
N PHE A 58 5.82 -5.25 -6.84
CA PHE A 58 4.84 -4.86 -7.87
C PHE A 58 5.01 -3.42 -8.36
N VAL A 59 5.35 -2.47 -7.49
CA VAL A 59 5.68 -1.09 -7.90
C VAL A 59 6.90 -1.09 -8.81
N TYR A 60 7.97 -1.78 -8.41
CA TYR A 60 9.16 -1.94 -9.22
C TYR A 60 8.85 -2.60 -10.58
N LEU A 61 8.06 -3.68 -10.58
CA LEU A 61 7.68 -4.37 -11.81
C LEU A 61 6.83 -3.48 -12.73
N ALA A 62 5.93 -2.66 -12.17
CA ALA A 62 5.17 -1.69 -12.93
C ALA A 62 6.11 -0.63 -13.54
N ALA A 63 6.91 0.05 -12.71
CA ALA A 63 7.75 1.16 -13.12
C ALA A 63 8.85 0.74 -14.14
N GLN A 64 9.58 -0.34 -13.86
CA GLN A 64 10.72 -0.76 -14.67
C GLN A 64 10.35 -1.64 -15.88
N ARG A 65 9.34 -2.52 -15.76
CA ARG A 65 9.05 -3.54 -16.78
C ARG A 65 7.85 -3.20 -17.68
N ARG A 66 7.30 -1.99 -17.58
CA ARG A 66 6.18 -1.48 -18.40
C ARG A 66 4.95 -2.41 -18.42
N LYS A 67 4.77 -3.26 -17.40
CA LYS A 67 3.64 -4.18 -17.37
C LYS A 67 2.40 -3.51 -16.80
N ASN A 68 1.25 -3.79 -17.42
CA ASN A 68 -0.05 -3.23 -17.03
C ASN A 68 -0.77 -4.04 -15.95
N TRP A 69 -0.47 -5.34 -15.85
CA TRP A 69 -1.10 -6.22 -14.86
C TRP A 69 -0.87 -5.80 -13.40
N PRO A 70 0.35 -5.36 -12.98
CA PRO A 70 0.58 -4.92 -11.61
C PRO A 70 -0.30 -3.76 -11.16
N ARG A 71 -0.73 -2.87 -12.07
CA ARG A 71 -1.65 -1.79 -11.71
C ARG A 71 -3.00 -2.30 -11.21
N TRP A 72 -3.53 -3.34 -11.86
CA TRP A 72 -4.81 -3.93 -11.46
C TRP A 72 -4.68 -4.66 -10.13
N VAL A 73 -3.53 -5.31 -9.89
CA VAL A 73 -3.23 -5.95 -8.60
C VAL A 73 -3.11 -4.91 -7.49
N LEU A 74 -2.37 -3.82 -7.72
CA LEU A 74 -2.24 -2.70 -6.77
C LEU A 74 -3.59 -2.03 -6.49
N LEU A 75 -4.44 -1.86 -7.51
CA LEU A 75 -5.79 -1.32 -7.35
C LEU A 75 -6.69 -2.25 -6.55
N ALA A 76 -6.66 -3.55 -6.82
CA ALA A 76 -7.40 -4.54 -6.04
C ALA A 76 -6.93 -4.59 -4.57
N ALA A 77 -5.61 -4.55 -4.34
CA ALA A 77 -5.03 -4.51 -3.01
C ALA A 77 -5.45 -3.24 -2.24
N LEU A 78 -5.45 -2.09 -2.92
CA LEU A 78 -5.94 -0.83 -2.35
C LEU A 78 -7.41 -0.90 -1.96
N LEU A 79 -8.28 -1.44 -2.81
CA LEU A 79 -9.70 -1.59 -2.50
C LEU A 79 -9.93 -2.53 -1.31
N LEU A 80 -9.14 -3.61 -1.22
CA LEU A 80 -9.20 -4.54 -0.10
C LEU A 80 -8.74 -3.89 1.21
N SER A 81 -7.65 -3.11 1.18
CA SER A 81 -7.19 -2.32 2.33
C SER A 81 -8.23 -1.29 2.75
N ALA A 82 -8.79 -0.51 1.82
CA ALA A 82 -9.83 0.47 2.12
C ALA A 82 -11.07 -0.17 2.77
N TYR A 83 -11.49 -1.34 2.29
CA TYR A 83 -12.59 -2.09 2.90
C TYR A 83 -12.25 -2.55 4.33
N SER A 84 -11.06 -3.10 4.53
CA SER A 84 -10.57 -3.51 5.85
C SER A 84 -10.51 -2.34 6.82
N LEU A 85 -10.01 -1.19 6.37
CA LEU A 85 -9.91 0.03 7.16
C LEU A 85 -11.28 0.55 7.61
N VAL A 86 -12.29 0.51 6.74
CA VAL A 86 -13.67 0.89 7.10
C VAL A 86 -14.22 -0.02 8.21
N LEU A 87 -13.96 -1.33 8.15
CA LEU A 87 -14.37 -2.26 9.20
C LEU A 87 -13.65 -1.96 10.52
N VAL A 88 -12.34 -1.76 10.49
CA VAL A 88 -11.53 -1.47 11.70
C VAL A 88 -11.96 -0.16 12.36
N ILE A 89 -12.19 0.90 11.58
CA ILE A 89 -12.69 2.18 12.10
C ILE A 89 -14.09 2.01 12.68
N GLY A 90 -14.94 1.18 12.08
CA GLY A 90 -16.28 0.87 12.57
C GLY A 90 -16.28 0.14 13.93
N ASP A 91 -15.35 -0.80 14.11
CA ASP A 91 -15.26 -1.62 15.33
C ASP A 91 -14.46 -0.95 16.46
N LYS A 92 -13.31 -0.33 16.14
CA LYS A 92 -12.33 0.16 17.13
C LYS A 92 -12.23 1.68 17.20
N GLY A 93 -12.91 2.41 16.32
CA GLY A 93 -12.78 3.87 16.21
C GLY A 93 -11.47 4.31 15.55
N MET A 94 -11.16 5.61 15.65
CA MET A 94 -9.99 6.19 14.99
C MET A 94 -8.74 6.06 15.87
N THR A 95 -7.98 4.98 15.66
CA THR A 95 -6.67 4.72 16.27
C THR A 95 -5.54 5.42 15.49
N LEU A 96 -4.36 5.55 16.10
CA LEU A 96 -3.18 6.13 15.43
C LEU A 96 -2.75 5.30 14.21
N ASP A 97 -2.84 3.97 14.27
CA ASP A 97 -2.49 3.09 13.13
C ASP A 97 -3.48 3.27 11.96
N ALA A 98 -4.78 3.34 12.25
CA ALA A 98 -5.83 3.60 11.28
C ALA A 98 -5.66 4.98 10.64
N GLY A 99 -5.25 5.99 11.41
CA GLY A 99 -4.91 7.32 10.88
C GLY A 99 -3.75 7.28 9.89
N ILE A 100 -2.70 6.52 10.17
CA ILE A 100 -1.57 6.33 9.24
C ILE A 100 -2.04 5.57 7.99
N GLU A 101 -2.84 4.51 8.15
CA GLU A 101 -3.37 3.71 7.05
C GLU A 101 -4.30 4.53 6.14
N VAL A 102 -5.10 5.47 6.68
CA VAL A 102 -5.89 6.42 5.88
C VAL A 102 -4.98 7.27 4.97
N ILE A 103 -3.88 7.79 5.51
CA ILE A 103 -2.93 8.62 4.76
C ILE A 103 -2.24 7.77 3.67
N SER A 104 -1.78 6.56 4.02
CA SER A 104 -1.23 5.59 3.07
C SER A 104 -2.21 5.28 1.94
N CYS A 105 -3.47 4.98 2.29
CA CYS A 105 -4.54 4.70 1.32
C CYS A 105 -4.76 5.89 0.38
N ALA A 106 -4.78 7.12 0.90
CA ALA A 106 -4.90 8.32 0.08
C ALA A 106 -3.70 8.48 -0.88
N LEU A 107 -2.47 8.29 -0.39
CA LEU A 107 -1.25 8.36 -1.21
C LEU A 107 -1.23 7.29 -2.30
N THR A 108 -1.62 6.06 -1.97
CA THR A 108 -1.74 4.95 -2.93
C THR A 108 -2.77 5.25 -4.00
N THR A 109 -3.92 5.81 -3.61
CA THR A 109 -4.97 6.24 -4.54
C THR A 109 -4.46 7.30 -5.51
N ILE A 110 -3.77 8.32 -5.00
CA ILE A 110 -3.19 9.40 -5.82
C ILE A 110 -2.09 8.85 -6.74
N GLY A 111 -1.22 7.97 -6.23
CA GLY A 111 -0.21 7.29 -7.02
C GLY A 111 -0.83 6.50 -8.17
N LEU A 112 -1.82 5.66 -7.88
CA LEU A 112 -2.56 4.89 -8.88
C LEU A 112 -3.27 5.81 -9.89
N TYR A 113 -3.85 6.94 -9.45
CA TYR A 113 -4.44 7.92 -10.36
C TYR A 113 -3.41 8.45 -11.39
N TYR A 114 -2.19 8.77 -10.96
CA TYR A 114 -1.11 9.15 -11.89
C TYR A 114 -0.71 8.01 -12.84
N SER A 115 -0.83 6.75 -12.40
CA SER A 115 -0.56 5.58 -13.26
C SER A 115 -1.55 5.43 -14.42
N PHE A 116 -2.77 5.97 -14.28
CA PHE A 116 -3.82 5.94 -15.30
C PHE A 116 -3.91 7.24 -16.12
N THR A 117 -3.10 8.26 -15.82
CA THR A 117 -3.25 9.60 -16.37
C THR A 117 -2.04 10.07 -17.19
N GLY A 118 -2.29 10.83 -18.25
CA GLY A 118 -1.26 11.49 -19.08
C GLY A 118 -0.24 10.54 -19.69
N ASP A 119 1.05 10.93 -19.61
CA ASP A 119 2.19 10.23 -20.25
C ASP A 119 2.40 8.79 -19.75
N ALA A 120 1.77 8.42 -18.61
CA ALA A 120 1.80 7.05 -18.12
C ALA A 120 1.01 6.10 -19.05
N LYS A 121 -0.15 6.49 -19.61
CA LYS A 121 -0.90 5.60 -20.51
C LYS A 121 -0.04 5.14 -21.69
N GLY A 122 0.73 6.05 -22.29
CA GLY A 122 1.62 5.74 -23.40
C GLY A 122 2.78 4.82 -23.00
N TRP A 123 3.42 5.06 -21.86
CA TRP A 123 4.56 4.25 -21.37
C TRP A 123 4.24 2.79 -21.11
N PHE A 124 2.98 2.53 -20.78
CA PHE A 124 2.50 1.27 -20.29
C PHE A 124 1.77 0.47 -21.38
N ILE A 125 1.27 1.15 -22.41
CA ILE A 125 0.67 0.52 -23.60
C ILE A 125 1.72 0.32 -24.72
N ALA A 126 2.89 1.00 -24.65
CA ALA A 126 3.98 0.94 -25.64
C ALA A 126 5.11 -0.05 -25.29
#